data_AF-A0A1B6M3J0-F1
#
_entry.id   AF-A0A1B6M3J0-F1
#
_cell.length_a   1.000
_cell.length_b   1.000
_cell.length_c   1.000
_cell.angle_alpha   90.00
_cell.angle_beta   90.00
_cell.angle_gamma   90.00
#
_symmetry.space_group_name_H-M   'P 1'
#
loop_
_entity.id
_entity.type
_entity.pdbx_description
1 polymer ?
#
loop_
_entity_poly.entity_id
_entity_poly.type
_entity_poly.pdbx_seq_one_letter_code
_entity_poly.pdbx_strand_id
1 'polypeptide(L)'
;GARSNADLLVHNGFVYPDNLHDSFRVRLGVAKSDPLAAERGRVLARLALPTAADFVLLRGPQPVEGQLLAFLRVFSMQQEHLEHWAESDKVSDLTYPDCSLETQVETKAWTFLMARIKLLQSLYPTSLQDDLKIVTEDISDYRKLAIQLRIAEKSILQSALEYIQQRDKP
;
A
#
# COMPACT_ATOMS: atom_id res chain seq x y z
N GLY A 1 -2.96 16.06 15.28
CA GLY A 1 -3.44 14.67 15.16
C GLY A 1 -2.67 13.94 14.07
N ALA A 2 -2.76 12.61 14.05
CA ALA A 2 -2.12 11.75 13.04
C ALA A 2 -2.73 12.02 11.65
N ARG A 3 -1.99 12.73 10.79
CA ARG A 3 -2.43 13.15 9.45
C ARG A 3 -1.27 12.95 8.48
N SER A 4 -1.57 12.58 7.25
CA SER A 4 -0.57 12.44 6.20
C SER A 4 0.01 13.79 5.78
N ASN A 5 1.19 13.81 5.17
CA ASN A 5 1.76 15.04 4.61
C ASN A 5 0.91 15.60 3.46
N ALA A 6 0.18 14.74 2.73
CA ALA A 6 -0.79 15.20 1.74
C ALA A 6 -1.92 16.02 2.39
N ASP A 7 -2.48 15.51 3.50
CA ASP A 7 -3.53 16.23 4.24
C ASP A 7 -3.00 17.51 4.90
N LEU A 8 -1.80 17.47 5.49
CA LEU A 8 -1.16 18.62 6.12
C LEU A 8 -0.86 19.73 5.10
N LEU A 9 -0.38 19.37 3.91
CA LEU A 9 -0.12 20.38 2.88
C LEU A 9 -1.41 21.06 2.43
N VAL A 10 -2.44 20.27 2.10
CA VAL A 10 -3.70 20.78 1.55
C VAL A 10 -4.49 21.59 2.59
N HIS A 11 -4.52 21.13 3.85
CA HIS A 11 -5.39 21.71 4.88
C HIS A 11 -4.67 22.60 5.88
N ASN A 12 -3.34 22.54 5.95
CA ASN A 12 -2.54 23.31 6.90
C ASN A 12 -1.36 24.06 6.26
N GLY A 13 -1.08 23.87 4.96
CA GLY A 13 -0.09 24.65 4.23
C GLY A 13 1.36 24.28 4.50
N PHE A 14 1.65 23.09 5.04
CA PHE A 14 3.02 22.65 5.31
C PHE A 14 3.22 21.14 5.10
N VAL A 15 4.46 20.76 4.84
CA VAL A 15 4.93 19.36 4.84
C VAL A 15 5.84 19.17 6.04
N TYR A 16 5.68 18.07 6.78
CA TYR A 16 6.55 17.70 7.90
C TYR A 16 7.43 16.50 7.48
N PRO A 17 8.73 16.72 7.18
CA PRO A 17 9.61 15.67 6.65
C PRO A 17 9.71 14.41 7.51
N ASP A 18 9.64 14.58 8.84
CA ASP A 18 9.77 13.50 9.83
C ASP A 18 8.41 13.03 10.37
N ASN A 19 7.34 13.24 9.60
CA ASN A 19 6.00 12.82 9.98
C ASN A 19 5.91 11.29 10.09
N LEU A 20 5.92 10.78 11.32
CA LEU A 20 5.78 9.34 11.63
C LEU A 20 4.41 8.77 11.25
N HIS A 21 3.41 9.65 11.07
CA HIS A 21 2.05 9.28 10.66
C HIS A 21 1.81 9.52 9.16
N ASP A 22 2.88 9.70 8.38
CA ASP A 22 2.74 9.87 6.95
C ASP A 22 2.31 8.56 6.27
N SER A 23 1.58 8.70 5.16
CA SER A 23 1.03 7.56 4.45
C SER A 23 0.83 7.88 2.98
N PHE A 24 0.96 6.87 2.13
CA PHE A 24 0.68 6.97 0.70
C PHE A 24 -0.62 6.22 0.37
N ARG A 25 -1.56 6.89 -0.30
CA ARG A 25 -2.84 6.28 -0.67
C ARG A 25 -2.70 5.46 -1.96
N VAL A 26 -3.08 4.19 -1.90
CA VAL A 26 -3.09 3.28 -3.06
C VAL A 26 -4.50 2.75 -3.32
N ARG A 27 -5.01 3.03 -4.53
CA ARG A 27 -6.31 2.48 -4.95
C ARG A 27 -6.13 1.09 -5.56
N LEU A 28 -6.85 0.12 -5.01
CA LEU A 28 -6.87 -1.28 -5.43
C LEU A 28 -8.32 -1.76 -5.62
N GLY A 29 -8.51 -2.77 -6.45
CA GLY A 29 -9.82 -3.37 -6.66
C GLY A 29 -9.77 -4.69 -7.42
N VAL A 30 -10.78 -5.52 -7.21
CA VAL A 30 -11.04 -6.75 -7.95
C VAL A 30 -11.67 -6.38 -9.28
N ALA A 31 -11.04 -6.79 -10.39
CA ALA A 31 -11.55 -6.50 -11.73
C ALA A 31 -12.85 -7.27 -11.99
N LYS A 32 -13.80 -6.68 -12.72
CA LYS A 32 -15.04 -7.37 -13.11
C LYS A 32 -14.81 -8.57 -14.03
N SER A 33 -13.70 -8.57 -14.77
CA SER A 33 -13.29 -9.65 -15.66
C SER A 33 -12.57 -10.78 -14.94
N ASP A 34 -12.33 -10.66 -13.63
CA ASP A 34 -11.70 -11.69 -12.82
C ASP A 34 -12.68 -12.88 -12.65
N PRO A 35 -12.29 -14.10 -13.04
CA PRO A 35 -13.16 -15.27 -12.93
C PRO A 35 -13.63 -15.58 -11.51
N LEU A 36 -12.87 -15.19 -10.47
CA LEU A 36 -13.23 -15.43 -9.06
C LEU A 36 -13.71 -14.13 -8.37
N ALA A 37 -14.21 -13.15 -9.13
CA ALA A 37 -14.63 -11.87 -8.58
C ALA A 37 -15.73 -12.00 -7.52
N ALA A 38 -16.67 -12.93 -7.72
CA ALA A 38 -17.78 -13.16 -6.80
C ALA A 38 -17.31 -13.78 -5.47
N GLU A 39 -16.40 -14.76 -5.56
CA GLU A 39 -15.81 -15.47 -4.44
C GLU A 39 -14.92 -14.54 -3.61
N ARG A 40 -14.06 -13.76 -4.27
CA ARG A 40 -13.28 -12.70 -3.61
C ARG A 40 -14.19 -11.69 -2.92
N GLY A 41 -15.24 -11.24 -3.60
CA GLY A 41 -16.24 -10.33 -3.04
C GLY A 41 -16.91 -10.89 -1.77
N ARG A 42 -17.20 -12.18 -1.73
CA ARG A 42 -17.78 -12.85 -0.56
C ARG A 42 -16.84 -12.80 0.64
N VAL A 43 -15.56 -13.13 0.47
CA VAL A 43 -14.57 -13.09 1.57
C VAL A 43 -14.33 -11.64 2.01
N LEU A 44 -14.18 -10.70 1.07
CA LEU A 44 -14.01 -9.28 1.38
C LEU A 44 -15.20 -8.70 2.15
N ALA A 45 -16.43 -9.08 1.81
CA ALA A 45 -17.63 -8.64 2.52
C ALA A 45 -17.62 -9.09 4.00
N ARG A 46 -17.13 -10.30 4.30
CA ARG A 46 -16.98 -10.77 5.68
C ARG A 46 -15.90 -9.99 6.47
N LEU A 47 -14.92 -9.43 5.76
CA LEU A 47 -13.92 -8.52 6.32
C LEU A 47 -14.40 -7.06 6.40
N ALA A 48 -15.67 -6.79 6.03
CA ALA A 48 -16.19 -5.43 5.87
C ALA A 48 -15.36 -4.57 4.89
N LEU A 49 -14.74 -5.20 3.89
CA LEU A 49 -13.97 -4.55 2.85
C LEU A 49 -14.77 -4.49 1.54
N PRO A 50 -14.77 -3.34 0.85
CA PRO A 50 -15.35 -3.27 -0.49
C PRO A 50 -14.44 -3.98 -1.51
N THR A 51 -15.01 -4.37 -2.66
CA THR A 51 -14.24 -4.96 -3.76
C THR A 51 -13.30 -3.98 -4.46
N ALA A 52 -13.46 -2.67 -4.21
CA ALA A 52 -12.51 -1.64 -4.60
C ALA A 52 -12.48 -0.54 -3.54
N ALA A 53 -11.28 -0.16 -3.10
CA ALA A 53 -11.07 0.83 -2.04
C ALA A 53 -9.75 1.58 -2.22
N ASP A 54 -9.67 2.72 -1.53
CA ASP A 54 -8.42 3.40 -1.25
C ASP A 54 -7.82 2.80 0.02
N PHE A 55 -6.63 2.23 -0.10
CA PHE A 55 -5.82 1.71 1.00
C PHE A 55 -4.64 2.64 1.27
N VAL A 56 -3.92 2.40 2.36
CA VAL A 56 -2.75 3.19 2.74
C VAL A 56 -1.51 2.31 2.88
N LEU A 57 -0.41 2.78 2.30
CA LEU A 57 0.94 2.35 2.66
C LEU A 57 1.45 3.28 3.74
N LEU A 58 1.88 2.73 4.87
CA LEU A 58 2.33 3.51 6.01
C LEU A 58 3.82 3.85 5.88
N ARG A 59 4.22 4.99 6.43
CA ARG A 59 5.64 5.23 6.69
C ARG A 59 6.11 4.33 7.83
N GLY A 60 7.30 3.75 7.67
CA GLY A 60 7.99 3.01 8.74
C GLY A 60 8.36 1.57 8.38
N PRO A 61 8.73 0.75 9.37
CA PRO A 61 9.23 -0.60 9.16
C PRO A 61 8.14 -1.61 8.77
N GLN A 62 6.86 -1.26 8.96
CA GLN A 62 5.70 -2.09 8.61
C GLN A 62 4.74 -1.27 7.73
N PRO A 63 5.05 -1.09 6.45
CA PRO A 63 4.27 -0.24 5.55
C PRO A 63 2.94 -0.89 5.10
N VAL A 64 2.75 -2.19 5.34
CA VAL A 64 1.58 -2.98 4.92
C VAL A 64 1.02 -3.74 6.11
N GLU A 65 -0.20 -3.41 6.50
CA GLU A 65 -0.89 -4.06 7.63
C GLU A 65 -2.42 -4.02 7.47
N GLY A 66 -3.12 -4.73 8.36
CA GLY A 66 -4.57 -4.63 8.53
C GLY A 66 -5.35 -4.89 7.24
N GLN A 67 -6.17 -3.90 6.85
CA GLN A 67 -7.09 -4.01 5.71
C GLN A 67 -6.36 -4.17 4.36
N LEU A 68 -5.23 -3.48 4.17
CA LEU A 68 -4.45 -3.61 2.94
C LEU A 68 -3.89 -5.03 2.82
N LEU A 69 -3.33 -5.57 3.91
CA LEU A 69 -2.81 -6.93 3.95
C LEU A 69 -3.89 -7.97 3.63
N ALA A 70 -5.05 -7.86 4.28
CA ALA A 70 -6.17 -8.76 4.05
C ALA A 70 -6.67 -8.69 2.60
N PHE A 71 -6.78 -7.49 2.03
CA PHE A 71 -7.17 -7.32 0.63
C PHE A 71 -6.19 -8.00 -0.32
N LEU A 72 -4.88 -7.80 -0.13
CA LEU A 72 -3.84 -8.39 -0.98
C LEU A 72 -3.85 -9.93 -0.91
N ARG A 73 -4.09 -10.49 0.28
CA ARG A 73 -4.22 -11.95 0.48
C ARG A 73 -5.42 -12.48 -0.29
N VAL A 74 -6.62 -11.92 -0.08
CA VAL A 74 -7.84 -12.35 -0.78
C VAL A 74 -7.71 -12.17 -2.29
N PHE A 75 -7.10 -11.08 -2.74
CA PHE A 75 -6.80 -10.86 -4.15
C PHE A 75 -5.93 -11.96 -4.76
N SER A 76 -5.02 -12.55 -3.96
CA SER A 76 -4.03 -13.53 -4.42
C SER A 76 -4.46 -15.00 -4.25
N MET A 77 -5.57 -15.25 -3.56
CA MET A 77 -6.12 -16.58 -3.30
C MET A 77 -6.60 -17.27 -4.58
N GLN A 78 -6.52 -18.60 -4.58
CA GLN A 78 -7.20 -19.46 -5.55
C GLN A 78 -8.57 -19.89 -5.02
N GLN A 79 -9.37 -20.56 -5.85
CA GLN A 79 -10.74 -20.95 -5.52
C GLN A 79 -10.85 -21.71 -4.19
N GLU A 80 -10.03 -22.74 -3.97
CA GLU A 80 -10.05 -23.55 -2.73
C GLU A 80 -9.82 -22.72 -1.46
N HIS A 81 -8.94 -21.73 -1.53
CA HIS A 81 -8.66 -20.82 -0.42
C HIS A 81 -9.87 -19.92 -0.15
N LEU A 82 -10.49 -19.40 -1.21
CA LEU A 82 -11.66 -18.53 -1.10
C LEU A 82 -12.85 -19.27 -0.51
N GLU A 83 -13.06 -20.53 -0.90
CA GLU A 83 -14.09 -21.40 -0.33
C GLU A 83 -13.86 -21.63 1.17
N HIS A 84 -12.63 -21.98 1.56
CA HIS A 84 -12.26 -22.13 2.98
C HIS A 84 -12.49 -20.85 3.80
N TRP A 85 -11.98 -19.71 3.33
CA TRP A 85 -12.07 -18.44 4.05
C TRP A 85 -13.48 -17.81 3.98
N ALA A 86 -14.32 -18.22 3.04
CA ALA A 86 -15.72 -17.80 3.01
C ALA A 86 -16.52 -18.39 4.18
N GLU A 87 -16.14 -19.56 4.68
CA GLU A 87 -16.84 -20.26 5.76
C GLU A 87 -16.12 -20.18 7.12
N SER A 88 -14.81 -19.91 7.12
CA SER A 88 -14.00 -19.84 8.35
C SER A 88 -14.45 -18.74 9.31
N ASP A 89 -14.71 -19.06 10.57
CA ASP A 89 -14.99 -18.07 11.63
C ASP A 89 -13.79 -17.15 11.94
N LYS A 90 -12.61 -17.53 11.46
CA LYS A 90 -11.35 -16.82 11.70
C LYS A 90 -10.98 -15.86 10.56
N VAL A 91 -11.89 -15.50 9.68
CA VAL A 91 -11.60 -14.66 8.49
C VAL A 91 -10.86 -13.36 8.84
N SER A 92 -11.10 -12.77 10.02
CA SER A 92 -10.38 -11.60 10.53
C SER A 92 -8.88 -11.81 10.65
N ASP A 93 -8.41 -13.05 10.78
CA ASP A 93 -7.00 -13.39 10.93
C ASP A 93 -6.19 -12.96 9.70
N LEU A 94 -6.84 -12.87 8.53
CA LEU A 94 -6.25 -12.35 7.29
C LEU A 94 -5.73 -10.92 7.40
N THR A 95 -6.14 -10.16 8.42
CA THR A 95 -5.64 -8.81 8.68
C THR A 95 -4.32 -8.77 9.46
N TYR A 96 -3.92 -9.87 10.11
CA TYR A 96 -2.74 -9.93 10.97
C TYR A 96 -1.54 -10.54 10.26
N PRO A 97 -0.32 -10.02 10.46
CA PRO A 97 0.89 -10.58 9.87
C PRO A 97 1.09 -12.07 10.17
N ASP A 98 0.76 -12.50 11.39
CA ASP A 98 1.01 -13.87 11.89
C ASP A 98 -0.07 -14.89 11.48
N CYS A 99 -0.96 -14.53 10.55
CA CYS A 99 -1.93 -15.46 9.99
C CYS A 99 -1.22 -16.67 9.38
N SER A 100 -1.59 -17.88 9.80
CA SER A 100 -1.14 -19.10 9.14
C SER A 100 -1.80 -19.18 7.77
N LEU A 101 -1.03 -18.87 6.73
CA LEU A 101 -1.46 -18.87 5.34
C LEU A 101 -0.42 -19.59 4.50
N GLU A 102 -0.86 -20.21 3.41
CA GLU A 102 0.05 -20.85 2.47
C GLU A 102 1.05 -19.85 1.88
N THR A 103 2.33 -20.22 1.88
CA THR A 103 3.43 -19.38 1.38
C THR A 103 3.18 -18.89 -0.05
N GLN A 104 2.52 -19.70 -0.89
CA GLN A 104 2.24 -19.31 -2.27
C GLN A 104 1.28 -18.11 -2.37
N VAL A 105 0.30 -17.99 -1.46
CA VAL A 105 -0.63 -16.85 -1.44
C VAL A 105 0.11 -15.58 -1.01
N GLU A 106 0.97 -15.69 0.01
CA GLU A 106 1.84 -14.59 0.46
C GLU A 106 2.76 -14.13 -0.69
N THR A 107 3.49 -15.04 -1.34
CA THR A 107 4.37 -14.68 -2.46
C THR A 107 3.62 -13.99 -3.59
N LYS A 108 2.42 -14.45 -3.96
CA LYS A 108 1.59 -13.80 -4.98
C LYS A 108 1.16 -12.39 -4.56
N ALA A 109 0.75 -12.22 -3.30
CA ALA A 109 0.36 -10.93 -2.73
C ALA A 109 1.50 -9.91 -2.77
N TRP A 110 2.68 -10.34 -2.33
CA TRP A 110 3.89 -9.51 -2.33
C TRP A 110 4.38 -9.18 -3.74
N THR A 111 4.35 -10.16 -4.65
CA THR A 111 4.71 -9.96 -6.06
C THR A 111 3.79 -8.94 -6.72
N PHE A 112 2.47 -9.04 -6.50
CA PHE A 112 1.50 -8.08 -7.01
C PHE A 112 1.75 -6.67 -6.46
N LEU A 113 1.91 -6.54 -5.14
CA LEU A 113 2.15 -5.23 -4.52
C LEU A 113 3.47 -4.62 -5.02
N MET A 114 4.53 -5.40 -5.15
CA MET A 114 5.80 -4.95 -5.70
C MET A 114 5.64 -4.41 -7.13
N ALA A 115 4.94 -5.14 -8.00
CA ALA A 115 4.67 -4.68 -9.37
C ALA A 115 3.85 -3.38 -9.37
N ARG A 116 2.85 -3.28 -8.50
CA ARG A 116 2.01 -2.09 -8.36
C ARG A 116 2.81 -0.87 -7.88
N ILE A 117 3.68 -1.03 -6.88
CA ILE A 117 4.52 0.07 -6.39
C ILE A 117 5.51 0.52 -7.47
N LYS A 118 6.15 -0.40 -8.19
CA LYS A 118 7.04 -0.05 -9.31
C LYS A 118 6.32 0.74 -10.40
N LEU A 119 5.08 0.35 -10.73
CA LEU A 119 4.24 1.10 -11.66
C LEU A 119 3.95 2.51 -11.11
N LEU A 120 3.56 2.65 -9.84
CA LEU A 120 3.32 3.95 -9.21
C LEU A 120 4.57 4.85 -9.23
N GLN A 121 5.74 4.30 -8.92
CA GLN A 121 7.02 5.03 -8.99
C GLN A 121 7.30 5.53 -10.42
N SER A 122 7.01 4.72 -11.44
CA SER A 122 7.23 5.09 -12.85
C SER A 122 6.33 6.22 -13.35
N LEU A 123 5.22 6.52 -12.65
CA LEU A 123 4.33 7.63 -12.99
C LEU A 123 4.87 8.99 -12.54
N TYR A 124 5.88 9.02 -11.65
CA TYR A 124 6.51 10.27 -11.27
C TYR A 124 7.45 10.76 -12.38
N PRO A 125 7.46 12.07 -12.69
CA PRO A 125 8.33 12.64 -13.72
C PRO A 125 9.81 12.71 -13.31
N THR A 126 10.14 12.34 -12.07
CA THR A 126 11.47 12.50 -11.44
C THR A 126 11.73 11.36 -10.47
N SER A 127 12.99 10.96 -10.32
CA SER A 127 13.38 9.99 -9.30
C SER A 127 13.44 10.62 -7.90
N LEU A 128 13.50 9.81 -6.86
CA LEU A 128 13.70 10.31 -5.48
C LEU A 128 15.01 11.10 -5.37
N GLN A 129 16.07 10.64 -6.04
CA GLN A 129 17.38 11.30 -6.02
C GLN A 129 17.37 12.66 -6.73
N ASP A 130 16.60 12.80 -7.81
CA ASP A 130 16.44 14.09 -8.49
C ASP A 130 15.77 15.11 -7.57
N ASP A 131 14.72 14.71 -6.85
CA ASP A 131 14.01 15.61 -5.96
C ASP A 131 14.83 16.05 -4.77
N LEU A 132 15.62 15.13 -4.19
CA LEU A 132 16.53 15.44 -3.10
C LEU A 132 17.59 16.48 -3.52
N LYS A 133 17.92 16.57 -4.82
CA LYS A 133 18.77 17.64 -5.36
C LYS A 133 17.97 18.94 -5.53
N ILE A 134 16.83 18.87 -6.23
CA ILE A 134 16.02 20.06 -6.56
C ILE A 134 15.55 20.79 -5.29
N VAL A 135 15.22 20.08 -4.20
CA VAL A 135 14.75 20.69 -2.95
C VAL A 135 15.81 21.56 -2.25
N THR A 136 17.09 21.39 -2.62
CA THR A 136 18.22 22.17 -2.07
C THR A 136 18.56 23.40 -2.89
N GLU A 137 17.98 23.54 -4.09
CA GLU A 137 18.17 24.70 -4.96
C GLU A 137 17.45 25.94 -4.40
N ASP A 138 17.82 27.12 -4.91
CA ASP A 138 17.13 28.38 -4.61
C ASP A 138 15.81 28.45 -5.40
N ILE A 139 14.74 28.01 -4.75
CA ILE A 139 13.39 27.93 -5.30
C ILE A 139 12.38 28.52 -4.31
N SER A 140 11.20 28.89 -4.81
CA SER A 140 10.14 29.42 -3.94
C SER A 140 9.67 28.40 -2.90
N ASP A 141 9.20 28.89 -1.76
CA ASP A 141 8.72 28.06 -0.65
C ASP A 141 7.58 27.12 -1.07
N TYR A 142 6.64 27.61 -1.89
CA TYR A 142 5.54 26.78 -2.40
C TYR A 142 6.04 25.62 -3.28
N ARG A 143 7.06 25.88 -4.12
CA ARG A 143 7.67 24.83 -4.94
C ARG A 143 8.42 23.83 -4.07
N LYS A 144 9.10 24.32 -3.02
CA LYS A 144 9.80 23.49 -2.05
C LYS A 144 8.84 22.55 -1.31
N LEU A 145 7.69 23.05 -0.85
CA LEU A 145 6.65 22.23 -0.22
C LEU A 145 6.13 21.13 -1.15
N ALA A 146 5.85 21.45 -2.42
CA ALA A 146 5.40 20.45 -3.40
C ALA A 146 6.46 19.37 -3.65
N ILE A 147 7.74 19.74 -3.72
CA ILE A 147 8.84 18.78 -3.86
C ILE A 147 9.01 17.95 -2.59
N GLN A 148 8.90 18.54 -1.40
CA GLN A 148 8.96 17.81 -0.14
C GLN A 148 7.85 16.77 -0.02
N LEU A 149 6.62 17.09 -0.45
CA LEU A 149 5.54 16.11 -0.51
C LEU A 149 5.90 14.96 -1.45
N ARG A 150 6.40 15.28 -2.65
CA ARG A 150 6.82 14.27 -3.65
C ARG A 150 7.96 13.38 -3.15
N ILE A 151 8.90 13.93 -2.39
CA ILE A 151 9.96 13.17 -1.71
C ILE A 151 9.36 12.22 -0.66
N ALA A 152 8.42 12.72 0.15
CA ALA A 152 7.79 11.93 1.20
C ALA A 152 7.02 10.73 0.61
N GLU A 153 6.21 10.97 -0.43
CA GLU A 153 5.49 9.91 -1.15
C GLU A 153 6.46 8.85 -1.73
N LYS A 154 7.48 9.28 -2.47
CA LYS A 154 8.47 8.37 -3.05
C LYS A 154 9.27 7.60 -2.01
N SER A 155 9.57 8.22 -0.86
CA SER A 155 10.22 7.56 0.27
C SER A 155 9.36 6.44 0.83
N ILE A 156 8.06 6.65 1.01
CA ILE A 156 7.12 5.61 1.48
C ILE A 156 7.07 4.45 0.48
N LEU A 157 6.96 4.74 -0.83
CA LEU A 157 6.97 3.71 -1.86
C LEU A 157 8.28 2.91 -1.88
N GLN A 158 9.42 3.58 -1.71
CA GLN A 158 10.73 2.95 -1.66
C GLN A 158 10.89 2.05 -0.43
N SER A 159 10.51 2.52 0.76
CA SER A 159 10.53 1.71 1.98
C SER A 159 9.59 0.51 1.89
N ALA A 160 8.43 0.66 1.25
CA ALA A 160 7.52 -0.46 0.99
C ALA A 160 8.13 -1.51 0.06
N LEU A 161 8.88 -1.11 -0.98
CA LEU A 161 9.60 -2.06 -1.83
C LEU A 161 10.70 -2.81 -1.06
N GLU A 162 11.47 -2.09 -0.25
CA GLU A 162 12.53 -2.70 0.57
C GLU A 162 11.96 -3.72 1.56
N TYR A 163 10.82 -3.39 2.20
CA TYR A 163 10.08 -4.29 3.07
C TYR A 163 9.63 -5.57 2.38
N ILE A 164 9.15 -5.47 1.13
CA ILE A 164 8.73 -6.63 0.34
C ILE A 164 9.95 -7.47 -0.07
N GLN A 165 11.02 -6.84 -0.55
CA GLN A 165 12.24 -7.53 -0.99
C GLN A 165 12.94 -8.31 0.12
N GLN A 166 12.81 -7.87 1.38
CA GLN A 166 13.33 -8.61 2.53
C GLN A 166 12.58 -9.93 2.78
N ARG A 167 11.33 -10.05 2.32
CA ARG A 167 10.49 -11.27 2.45
C ARG A 167 10.66 -12.24 1.29
N ASP A 168 11.08 -11.75 0.13
CA ASP A 168 11.40 -12.58 -1.04
C ASP A 168 12.79 -13.23 -0.96
N LYS A 169 13.57 -12.98 0.12
CA LYS A 169 14.85 -13.65 0.33
C LYS A 169 14.59 -15.09 0.84
N PRO A 170 15.19 -16.11 0.20
CA PRO A 170 15.01 -17.52 0.56
C PRO A 170 15.54 -17.85 1.96
#